data_AF-A0A496Q747-F1
#
_entry.id   AF-A0A496Q747-F1
#
_cell.length_a   1.000
_cell.length_b   1.000
_cell.length_c   1.000
_cell.angle_alpha   90.00
_cell.angle_beta   90.00
_cell.angle_gamma   90.00
#
_symmetry.space_group_name_H-M   'P 1'
#
loop_
_entity.id
_entity.type
_entity.pdbx_description
1 polymer ?
#
loop_
_entity_poly.entity_id
_entity_poly.type
_entity_poly.pdbx_seq_one_letter_code
_entity_poly.pdbx_strand_id
1 'polypeptide(L)'
;DKDAEFFEKHDFHVHLPEGAVPKDGPSAGLTMLSAIVSAVTNRKIANNVAMTGEISLRGRILPVGGIKEKVLAAYRYGLKEVILPVENRSDIEKIPEEIRQRLKMIFASTVDQVLKKVLIN
;
A
#
# COMPACT_ATOMS: atom_id res chain seq x y z
N ASP A 1 0.48 14.26 -24.85
CA ASP A 1 1.29 13.85 -23.69
C ASP A 1 1.42 12.33 -23.75
N LYS A 2 2.63 11.76 -23.75
CA LYS A 2 2.82 10.32 -24.03
C LYS A 2 2.11 9.43 -23.01
N ASP A 3 1.98 9.93 -21.79
CA ASP A 3 1.31 9.22 -20.70
C ASP A 3 -0.21 9.20 -20.92
N ALA A 4 -0.81 10.31 -21.38
CA ALA A 4 -2.24 10.37 -21.69
C ALA A 4 -2.65 9.41 -22.82
N GLU A 5 -1.80 9.26 -23.84
CA GLU A 5 -2.03 8.34 -24.96
C GLU A 5 -2.04 6.87 -24.51
N PHE A 6 -1.29 6.52 -23.45
CA PHE A 6 -1.31 5.16 -22.89
C PHE A 6 -2.69 4.82 -22.32
N PHE A 7 -3.25 5.72 -21.50
CA PHE A 7 -4.55 5.49 -20.86
C PHE A 7 -5.73 5.51 -21.84
N GLU A 8 -5.59 6.16 -23.01
CA GLU A 8 -6.60 6.15 -24.06
C GLU A 8 -6.58 4.86 -24.90
N LYS A 9 -5.41 4.20 -25.03
CA LYS A 9 -5.21 3.04 -25.91
C LYS A 9 -5.25 1.69 -25.21
N HIS A 10 -5.30 1.68 -23.87
CA HIS A 10 -5.25 0.45 -23.08
C HIS A 10 -6.37 0.40 -22.06
N ASP A 11 -7.01 -0.77 -21.98
CA ASP A 11 -7.92 -1.10 -20.90
C ASP A 11 -7.18 -1.70 -19.70
N PHE A 12 -7.65 -1.39 -18.49
CA PHE A 12 -7.11 -1.95 -17.26
C PHE A 12 -8.06 -2.99 -16.69
N HIS A 13 -7.59 -4.23 -16.56
CA HIS A 13 -8.23 -5.24 -15.75
C HIS A 13 -7.54 -5.30 -14.38
N VAL A 14 -8.27 -4.99 -13.31
CA VAL A 14 -7.74 -5.07 -11.94
C VAL A 14 -8.35 -6.28 -11.23
N HIS A 15 -7.53 -7.28 -10.92
CA HIS A 15 -7.94 -8.41 -10.10
C HIS A 15 -7.62 -8.15 -8.62
N LEU A 16 -8.66 -8.08 -7.79
CA LEU A 16 -8.55 -7.98 -6.34
C LEU A 16 -8.97 -9.32 -5.74
N PRO A 17 -8.04 -10.18 -5.31
CA PRO A 17 -8.40 -11.48 -4.75
C PRO A 17 -9.25 -11.32 -3.50
N GLU A 18 -10.24 -12.21 -3.35
CA GLU A 18 -11.03 -12.33 -2.13
C GLU A 18 -10.16 -12.84 -0.98
N GLY A 19 -10.45 -12.37 0.24
CA GLY A 19 -9.83 -12.84 1.48
C GLY A 19 -10.90 -13.16 2.53
N ALA A 20 -10.50 -13.79 3.64
CA ALA A 20 -11.40 -14.21 4.71
C ALA A 20 -12.06 -13.06 5.50
N VAL A 21 -11.54 -11.84 5.38
CA VAL A 21 -12.11 -10.63 5.97
C VAL A 21 -12.59 -9.75 4.81
N PRO A 22 -13.86 -9.28 4.80
CA PRO A 22 -14.33 -8.31 3.82
C PRO A 22 -13.32 -7.17 3.72
N LYS A 23 -13.02 -6.70 2.50
CA LYS A 23 -12.14 -5.54 2.36
C LYS A 23 -12.88 -4.32 2.93
N ASP A 24 -12.61 -4.01 4.19
CA ASP A 24 -13.17 -2.85 4.87
C ASP A 24 -12.74 -1.58 4.14
N GLY A 25 -13.72 -0.97 3.47
CA GLY A 25 -13.61 0.31 2.79
C GLY A 25 -12.56 0.39 1.67
N PRO A 26 -12.29 1.60 1.16
CA PRO A 26 -11.36 1.86 0.04
C PRO A 26 -9.87 1.69 0.41
N SER A 27 -9.55 0.89 1.43
CA SER A 27 -8.22 0.79 2.06
C SER A 27 -7.12 0.15 1.19
N ALA A 28 -7.48 -0.34 0.00
CA ALA A 28 -6.58 -0.90 -1.02
C ALA A 28 -6.18 0.12 -2.10
N GLY A 29 -6.66 1.37 -2.02
CA GLY A 29 -6.39 2.41 -3.03
C GLY A 29 -4.90 2.61 -3.32
N LEU A 30 -4.07 2.66 -2.28
CA LEU A 30 -2.62 2.80 -2.42
C LEU A 30 -1.98 1.62 -3.17
N THR A 31 -2.45 0.41 -2.90
CA THR A 31 -1.95 -0.83 -3.54
C THR A 31 -2.33 -0.88 -5.01
N MET A 32 -3.60 -0.58 -5.33
CA MET A 32 -4.08 -0.54 -6.71
C MET A 32 -3.33 0.49 -7.53
N LEU A 33 -3.16 1.71 -6.99
CA LEU A 33 -2.41 2.76 -7.67
C LEU A 33 -0.97 2.32 -7.94
N SER A 34 -0.28 1.75 -6.94
CA SER A 34 1.10 1.29 -7.12
C SER A 34 1.21 0.21 -8.20
N ALA A 35 0.25 -0.72 -8.27
CA ALA A 35 0.18 -1.75 -9.31
C ALA A 35 -0.04 -1.17 -10.70
N ILE A 36 -0.96 -0.20 -10.84
CA ILE A 36 -1.21 0.48 -12.12
C ILE A 36 0.03 1.25 -12.58
N VAL A 37 0.65 2.04 -11.69
CA VAL A 37 1.86 2.80 -12.01
C VAL A 37 3.01 1.86 -12.39
N SER A 38 3.16 0.74 -11.69
CA SER A 38 4.13 -0.30 -12.03
C SER A 38 3.91 -0.84 -13.44
N ALA A 39 2.66 -1.15 -13.81
CA ALA A 39 2.30 -1.66 -15.13
C ALA A 39 2.54 -0.63 -16.24
N VAL A 40 2.14 0.64 -16.03
CA VAL A 40 2.29 1.72 -17.02
C VAL A 40 3.77 2.08 -17.23
N THR A 41 4.55 2.14 -16.15
CA THR A 41 5.97 2.56 -16.20
C THR A 41 6.94 1.42 -16.45
N ASN A 42 6.46 0.17 -16.48
CA ASN A 42 7.28 -1.05 -16.54
C ASN A 42 8.35 -1.14 -15.44
N ARG A 43 8.06 -0.56 -14.26
CA ARG A 43 8.94 -0.61 -13.07
C ARG A 43 8.41 -1.64 -12.11
N LYS A 44 9.28 -2.41 -11.46
CA LYS A 44 8.85 -3.50 -10.57
C LYS A 44 8.49 -2.93 -9.19
N ILE A 45 7.59 -3.60 -8.48
CA ILE A 45 7.33 -3.31 -7.07
C ILE A 45 8.22 -4.21 -6.21
N ALA A 46 8.81 -3.67 -5.14
CA ALA A 46 9.54 -4.45 -4.15
C ALA A 46 8.66 -5.60 -3.60
N ASN A 47 9.20 -6.82 -3.53
CA ASN A 47 8.43 -8.02 -3.19
C ASN A 47 8.31 -8.29 -1.68
N ASN A 48 8.94 -7.47 -0.83
CA ASN A 48 9.03 -7.68 0.62
C ASN A 48 8.32 -6.57 1.44
N VAL A 49 7.40 -5.83 0.80
CA VAL A 49 6.67 -4.71 1.41
C VAL A 49 5.15 -4.94 1.36
N ALA A 50 4.49 -4.76 2.50
CA ALA A 50 3.04 -4.59 2.58
C ALA A 50 2.68 -3.10 2.54
N MET A 51 1.51 -2.76 2.00
CA MET A 51 0.98 -1.40 2.06
C MET A 51 -0.54 -1.39 2.23
N THR A 52 -1.06 -0.37 2.93
CA THR A 52 -2.50 -0.10 3.03
C THR A 52 -2.70 1.42 3.13
N GLY A 53 -3.84 1.89 2.64
CA GLY A 53 -4.18 3.30 2.65
C GLY A 53 -5.27 3.59 1.64
N GLU A 54 -6.26 4.37 2.05
CA GLU A 54 -7.17 5.03 1.13
C GLU A 54 -6.43 6.19 0.45
N ILE A 55 -6.76 6.49 -0.81
CA ILE A 55 -6.16 7.59 -1.55
C ILE A 55 -7.22 8.61 -1.97
N SER A 56 -6.85 9.88 -1.87
CA SER A 56 -7.64 10.97 -2.45
C SER A 56 -7.21 11.27 -3.89
N LEU A 57 -8.06 11.95 -4.64
CA LEU A 57 -7.72 12.47 -5.99
C LEU A 57 -6.51 13.41 -5.99
N ARG A 58 -6.19 14.02 -4.84
CA ARG A 58 -5.03 14.90 -4.67
C ARG A 58 -3.76 14.14 -4.22
N GLY A 59 -3.78 12.81 -4.23
CA GLY A 59 -2.63 11.98 -3.86
C GLY A 59 -2.31 11.95 -2.36
N ARG A 60 -3.21 12.43 -1.49
CA ARG A 60 -3.10 12.23 -0.03
C ARG A 60 -3.49 10.79 0.33
N ILE A 61 -2.79 10.24 1.32
CA ILE A 61 -3.08 8.93 1.92
C ILE A 61 -3.90 9.15 3.19
N LEU A 62 -5.07 8.53 3.26
CA LEU A 62 -6.03 8.66 4.35
C LEU A 62 -5.96 7.44 5.30
N PRO A 63 -6.33 7.60 6.58
CA PRO A 63 -6.29 6.53 7.57
C PRO A 63 -7.22 5.38 7.21
N VAL A 64 -6.88 4.18 7.67
CA VAL A 64 -7.67 2.96 7.44
C VAL A 64 -7.87 2.20 8.75
N GLY A 65 -8.94 1.40 8.82
CA GLY A 65 -9.19 0.48 9.91
C GLY A 65 -8.32 -0.79 9.85
N GLY A 66 -8.34 -1.55 10.93
CA GLY A 66 -7.76 -2.89 11.01
C GLY A 66 -6.23 -2.94 10.96
N ILE A 67 -5.55 -1.90 11.47
CA ILE A 67 -4.08 -1.79 11.39
C ILE A 67 -3.38 -2.95 12.10
N LYS A 68 -3.89 -3.36 13.27
CA LYS A 68 -3.32 -4.46 14.04
C LYS A 68 -3.35 -5.77 13.25
N GLU A 69 -4.48 -6.10 12.65
CA GLU A 69 -4.70 -7.31 11.86
C GLU A 69 -3.83 -7.30 10.61
N LYS A 70 -3.73 -6.15 9.92
CA LYS A 70 -2.92 -5.97 8.71
C LYS A 70 -1.42 -6.11 8.99
N VAL A 71 -0.94 -5.53 10.09
CA VAL A 71 0.47 -5.66 10.51
C VAL A 71 0.77 -7.10 10.94
N LEU A 72 -0.12 -7.75 11.68
CA LEU A 72 0.03 -9.16 12.06
C LEU A 72 0.08 -10.08 10.82
N ALA A 73 -0.75 -9.81 9.81
CA ALA A 73 -0.70 -10.54 8.56
C ALA A 73 0.65 -10.35 7.85
N ALA A 74 1.12 -9.12 7.70
CA ALA A 74 2.42 -8.83 7.09
C ALA A 74 3.58 -9.56 7.82
N TYR A 75 3.55 -9.56 9.16
CA TYR A 75 4.49 -10.30 9.98
C TYR A 75 4.43 -11.82 9.74
N ARG A 76 3.21 -12.40 9.73
CA ARG A 76 3.00 -13.85 9.47
C ARG A 76 3.49 -14.29 8.09
N TYR A 77 3.37 -13.43 7.08
CA TYR A 77 3.88 -13.68 5.73
C TYR A 77 5.39 -13.41 5.58
N GLY A 78 6.09 -13.05 6.66
CA GLY A 78 7.53 -12.83 6.65
C GLY A 78 7.97 -11.58 5.87
N LEU A 79 7.06 -10.61 5.69
CA LEU A 79 7.39 -9.34 5.05
C LEU A 79 8.31 -8.52 5.96
N LYS A 80 9.18 -7.68 5.37
CA LYS A 80 10.17 -6.91 6.12
C LYS A 80 9.71 -5.48 6.40
N GLU A 81 8.85 -4.95 5.55
CA GLU A 81 8.39 -3.57 5.64
C GLU A 81 6.86 -3.49 5.51
N VAL A 82 6.26 -2.55 6.22
CA VAL A 82 4.84 -2.19 6.07
C VAL A 82 4.68 -0.68 5.96
N ILE A 83 3.97 -0.25 4.91
CA ILE A 83 3.66 1.15 4.66
C ILE A 83 2.24 1.44 5.15
N LEU A 84 2.13 2.43 6.02
CA LEU A 84 0.91 2.83 6.70
C LEU A 84 0.64 4.34 6.55
N PRO A 85 -0.61 4.79 6.63
CA PRO A 85 -0.94 6.21 6.70
C PRO A 85 -0.31 6.86 7.95
N VAL A 86 0.18 8.10 7.84
CA VAL A 86 0.73 8.85 8.99
C VAL A 86 -0.27 8.96 10.14
N GLU A 87 -1.56 9.09 9.82
CA GLU A 87 -2.63 9.23 10.81
C GLU A 87 -2.88 7.93 11.61
N ASN A 88 -2.40 6.77 11.14
CA ASN A 88 -2.49 5.50 11.87
C ASN A 88 -1.32 5.24 12.84
N ARG A 89 -0.44 6.22 13.09
CA ARG A 89 0.70 6.05 14.02
C ARG A 89 0.27 5.62 15.43
N SER A 90 -0.81 6.18 15.95
CA SER A 90 -1.34 5.85 17.28
C SER A 90 -1.84 4.42 17.40
N ASP A 91 -2.25 3.79 16.29
CA ASP A 91 -2.68 2.39 16.30
C ASP A 91 -1.54 1.40 16.51
N ILE A 92 -0.29 1.83 16.27
CA ILE A 92 0.90 0.99 16.43
C ILE A 92 1.22 0.69 17.88
N GLU A 93 0.80 1.55 18.81
CA GLU A 93 0.98 1.31 20.24
C GLU A 93 0.23 0.06 20.72
N LYS A 94 -0.79 -0.36 19.98
CA LYS A 94 -1.60 -1.56 20.26
C LYS A 94 -0.94 -2.86 19.77
N ILE A 95 0.21 -2.77 19.11
CA ILE A 95 0.92 -3.90 18.49
C ILE A 95 2.05 -4.36 19.42
N PRO A 96 2.18 -5.68 19.68
CA PRO A 96 3.25 -6.22 20.51
C PRO A 96 4.65 -5.79 20.05
N GLU A 97 5.50 -5.45 21.01
CA GLU A 97 6.85 -4.91 20.76
C GLU A 97 7.70 -5.85 19.89
N GLU A 98 7.61 -7.16 20.10
CA GLU A 98 8.33 -8.16 19.30
C GLU A 98 8.05 -8.02 17.80
N ILE A 99 6.81 -7.71 17.43
CA ILE A 99 6.42 -7.51 16.03
C ILE A 99 6.94 -6.17 15.51
N ARG A 100 6.85 -5.11 16.33
CA ARG A 100 7.35 -3.77 15.98
C ARG A 100 8.86 -3.76 15.71
N GLN A 101 9.61 -4.62 16.40
CA GLN A 101 11.06 -4.75 16.21
C GLN A 101 11.43 -5.57 14.96
N ARG A 102 10.58 -6.52 14.54
CA ARG A 102 10.84 -7.40 13.40
C ARG A 102 10.31 -6.87 12.07
N LEU A 103 9.35 -5.95 12.11
CA LEU A 103 8.73 -5.36 10.93
C LEU A 103 8.99 -3.86 10.90
N LYS A 104 9.67 -3.38 9.85
CA LYS A 104 9.94 -1.96 9.68
C LYS A 104 8.67 -1.22 9.25
N MET A 105 8.20 -0.32 10.10
CA MET A 105 7.02 0.49 9.84
C MET A 105 7.40 1.81 9.16
N ILE A 106 6.80 2.07 8.01
CA ILE A 106 7.01 3.26 7.21
C ILE A 106 5.70 4.02 7.15
N PHE A 107 5.74 5.31 7.50
CA PHE A 107 4.54 6.14 7.49
C PHE A 107 4.61 7.13 6.34
N ALA A 108 3.54 7.17 5.54
CA ALA A 108 3.44 8.04 4.38
C ALA A 108 2.15 8.86 4.41
N SER A 109 2.23 10.10 3.94
CA SER A 109 1.08 11.02 3.81
C SER A 109 0.71 11.28 2.35
N THR A 110 1.61 10.98 1.40
CA THR A 110 1.38 11.15 -0.03
C THR A 110 1.76 9.92 -0.83
N VAL A 111 1.07 9.72 -1.95
CA VAL A 111 1.33 8.64 -2.91
C VAL A 111 2.76 8.70 -3.44
N ASP A 112 3.31 9.89 -3.71
CA ASP A 112 4.69 10.05 -4.20
C ASP A 112 5.74 9.45 -3.28
N GLN A 113 5.56 9.60 -1.95
CA GLN A 113 6.47 9.00 -0.97
C GLN A 113 6.48 7.47 -1.09
N VAL A 114 5.30 6.89 -1.32
CA VAL A 114 5.14 5.45 -1.46
C VAL A 114 5.73 4.98 -2.78
N LEU A 115 5.38 5.61 -3.91
CA LEU A 115 5.91 5.23 -5.23
C LEU A 115 7.44 5.30 -5.29
N LYS A 116 8.04 6.36 -4.72
CA LYS A 116 9.51 6.48 -4.60
C LYS A 116 10.13 5.35 -3.79
N LYS A 117 9.39 4.82 -2.81
CA LYS A 117 9.86 3.75 -1.92
C LYS A 117 9.68 2.35 -2.51
N VAL A 118 8.58 2.10 -3.20
CA VAL A 118 8.18 0.73 -3.60
C VAL A 118 8.55 0.38 -5.04
N LEU A 119 8.67 1.37 -5.93
CA LEU A 119 9.08 1.13 -7.30
C LEU A 119 10.59 0.98 -7.36
N ILE A 120 11.03 -0.19 -7.82
CA ILE A 120 12.42 -0.57 -8.03
C ILE A 120 12.68 -0.78 -9.52
N ASN A 121 13.95 -0.64 -9.88
CA ASN A 121 14.46 -0.48 -11.24
C ASN A 121 14.23 0.94 -11.79
#